data_AF-A0A497FGM3-F1
#
_entry.id   AF-A0A497FGM3-F1
#
_cell.length_a   1.000
_cell.length_b   1.000
_cell.length_c   1.000
_cell.angle_alpha   90.00
_cell.angle_beta   90.00
_cell.angle_gamma   90.00
#
_symmetry.space_group_name_H-M   'P 1'
#
loop_
_entity.id
_entity.type
_entity.pdbx_description
1 polymer ?
#
loop_
_entity_poly.entity_id
_entity_poly.type
_entity_poly.pdbx_seq_one_letter_code
_entity_poly.pdbx_strand_id
1 'polypeptide(L)'
;VKALFLENSDVVGKLRLLWIRNGKRLHRNYNWRVSVFRNSIIEMITMKAPLYSIEAEYVDPKGTTHSGKHDEVTRKYGLDKHTASTHLIALRGIERHTTIQKATS
;
A
#
# COMPACT_ATOMS: atom_id res chain seq x y z
N VAL A 1 -21.08 1.72 1.58
CA VAL A 1 -20.00 2.13 0.65
C VAL A 1 -19.04 0.97 0.48
N LYS A 2 -18.63 0.66 -0.75
CA LYS A 2 -17.57 -0.33 -1.02
C LYS A 2 -16.26 0.44 -1.16
N ALA A 3 -15.29 0.18 -0.31
CA ALA A 3 -14.00 0.86 -0.32
C ALA A 3 -12.89 -0.10 -0.76
N LEU A 4 -11.92 0.41 -1.53
CA LEU A 4 -10.74 -0.29 -1.98
C LEU A 4 -9.51 0.50 -1.56
N PHE A 5 -8.65 -0.14 -0.77
CA PHE A 5 -7.45 0.49 -0.22
C PHE A 5 -6.25 0.19 -1.11
N LEU A 6 -5.59 1.25 -1.58
CA LEU A 6 -4.40 1.22 -2.42
C LEU A 6 -3.19 1.77 -1.66
N GLU A 7 -2.00 1.34 -2.05
CA GLU A 7 -0.79 2.00 -1.60
C GLU A 7 -0.74 3.43 -2.15
N ASN A 8 -0.28 4.37 -1.33
CA ASN A 8 -0.16 5.77 -1.75
C ASN A 8 0.92 5.92 -2.86
N SER A 9 0.48 6.23 -4.08
CA SER A 9 1.35 6.39 -5.25
C SER A 9 2.30 7.57 -5.16
N ASP A 10 1.96 8.63 -4.43
CA ASP A 10 2.82 9.81 -4.25
C ASP A 10 4.02 9.48 -3.36
N VAL A 11 3.78 8.72 -2.29
CA VAL A 11 4.84 8.24 -1.39
C VAL A 11 5.77 7.32 -2.16
N VAL A 12 5.24 6.33 -2.87
CA VAL A 12 6.09 5.39 -3.61
C VAL A 12 6.78 6.06 -4.80
N GLY A 13 6.10 6.97 -5.50
CA GLY A 13 6.66 7.77 -6.59
C GLY A 13 7.82 8.65 -6.11
N LYS A 14 7.66 9.30 -4.96
CA LYS A 14 8.72 10.11 -4.34
C LYS A 14 9.93 9.25 -3.94
N LEU A 15 9.70 8.07 -3.37
CA LEU A 15 10.78 7.13 -3.04
C LEU A 15 11.55 6.68 -4.28
N ARG A 16 10.85 6.40 -5.39
CA ARG A 16 11.47 6.08 -6.68
C ARG A 16 12.28 7.25 -7.23
N LEU A 17 11.75 8.47 -7.17
CA LEU A 17 12.47 9.67 -7.62
C LEU A 17 13.74 9.92 -6.79
N LEU A 18 13.66 9.78 -5.47
CA LEU A 18 14.82 9.88 -4.58
C LEU A 18 15.86 8.81 -4.90
N TRP A 19 15.44 7.58 -5.20
CA TRP A 19 16.35 6.51 -5.62
C TRP A 19 17.07 6.85 -6.93
N ILE A 20 16.37 7.40 -7.93
CA ILE A 20 16.98 7.86 -9.19
C ILE A 20 17.98 9.00 -8.92
N ARG A 21 17.57 10.02 -8.16
CA ARG A 21 18.38 11.21 -7.90
C ARG A 21 19.62 10.93 -7.05
N ASN A 22 19.51 10.04 -6.07
CA ASN A 22 20.61 9.71 -5.16
C ASN A 22 21.67 8.81 -5.81
N GLY A 23 21.37 8.15 -6.95
CA GLY A 23 22.31 7.28 -7.67
C GLY A 23 22.79 6.02 -6.92
N LYS A 24 22.49 5.91 -5.62
CA LYS A 24 22.85 4.77 -4.75
C LYS A 24 22.01 3.56 -5.09
N ARG A 25 22.54 2.74 -5.99
CA ARG A 25 22.06 1.39 -6.23
C ARG A 25 22.50 0.51 -5.06
N LEU A 26 21.53 -0.08 -4.35
CA LEU A 26 21.78 -1.09 -3.33
C LEU A 26 22.05 -2.44 -4.05
N HIS A 27 21.62 -3.57 -3.49
CA HIS A 27 21.78 -4.87 -4.16
C HIS A 27 20.78 -5.06 -5.33
N ARG A 28 21.09 -5.99 -6.25
CA ARG A 28 20.31 -6.28 -7.48
C ARG A 28 18.81 -6.44 -7.24
N ASN A 29 18.41 -7.23 -6.24
CA ASN A 29 17.00 -7.53 -5.96
C ASN A 29 16.21 -6.27 -5.54
N TYR A 30 16.79 -5.42 -4.70
CA TYR A 30 16.19 -4.16 -4.27
C TYR A 30 15.99 -3.22 -5.45
N ASN A 31 17.05 -3.03 -6.25
CA ASN A 31 16.99 -2.16 -7.42
C ASN A 31 15.96 -2.66 -8.43
N TRP A 32 15.84 -3.98 -8.62
CA TRP A 32 14.79 -4.58 -9.45
C TRP A 32 13.39 -4.28 -8.90
N ARG A 33 13.14 -4.50 -7.61
CA ARG A 33 11.83 -4.21 -6.98
C ARG A 33 11.41 -2.75 -7.13
N VAL A 34 12.34 -1.82 -6.98
CA VAL A 34 12.08 -0.38 -7.18
C VAL A 34 11.88 -0.03 -8.65
N SER A 35 12.59 -0.68 -9.58
CA SER A 35 12.49 -0.40 -11.01
C SER A 35 11.22 -0.95 -11.66
N VAL A 36 10.72 -2.10 -11.20
CA VAL A 36 9.50 -2.73 -11.76
C VAL A 36 8.21 -2.11 -11.25
N PHE A 37 8.25 -1.34 -10.17
CA PHE A 37 7.06 -0.66 -9.64
C PHE A 37 6.53 0.39 -10.62
N ARG A 38 5.22 0.33 -10.93
CA ARG A 38 4.55 1.23 -11.86
C ARG A 38 3.36 1.93 -11.19
N ASN A 39 3.47 3.24 -10.98
CA ASN A 39 2.37 4.09 -10.49
C ASN A 39 1.11 3.98 -11.37
N SER A 40 1.29 3.74 -12.68
CA SER A 40 0.21 3.64 -13.66
C SER A 40 -0.85 2.58 -13.32
N ILE A 41 -0.49 1.53 -12.57
CA ILE A 41 -1.47 0.50 -12.16
C ILE A 41 -2.38 1.07 -11.08
N ILE A 42 -1.83 1.75 -10.07
CA ILE A 42 -2.58 2.37 -8.98
C ILE A 42 -3.48 3.48 -9.53
N GLU A 43 -2.93 4.31 -10.42
CA GLU A 43 -3.67 5.38 -11.12
C GLU A 43 -4.85 4.80 -11.92
N MET A 44 -4.62 3.74 -12.69
CA MET A 44 -5.68 3.09 -13.47
C MET A 44 -6.79 2.52 -12.59
N ILE A 45 -6.45 1.89 -11.46
CA ILE A 45 -7.45 1.38 -10.52
C ILE A 45 -8.23 2.54 -9.91
N THR A 46 -7.54 3.61 -9.50
CA THR A 46 -8.17 4.81 -8.94
C THR A 46 -9.16 5.44 -9.92
N MET A 47 -8.82 5.52 -11.21
CA MET A 47 -9.70 6.07 -12.25
C MET A 47 -10.91 5.17 -12.54
N LYS A 48 -10.75 3.84 -12.46
CA LYS A 48 -11.80 2.87 -12.81
C LYS A 48 -12.72 2.50 -11.65
N ALA A 49 -12.24 2.52 -10.42
CA ALA A 49 -13.03 2.12 -9.25
C ALA A 49 -14.34 2.93 -9.09
N PRO A 50 -14.37 4.26 -9.30
CA PRO A 50 -15.60 5.05 -9.24
C PRO A 50 -16.67 4.61 -10.24
N LEU A 51 -16.28 4.07 -11.42
CA LEU A 51 -17.22 3.57 -12.42
C LEU A 51 -18.06 2.39 -11.90
N TYR A 52 -17.57 1.71 -10.86
CA TYR A 52 -18.25 0.60 -10.19
C TYR A 52 -18.80 0.99 -8.81
N SER A 53 -18.93 2.29 -8.52
CA SER A 53 -19.31 2.81 -7.19
C SER A 53 -18.42 2.30 -6.06
N ILE A 54 -17.13 2.12 -6.36
CA ILE A 54 -16.09 1.74 -5.39
C ILE A 54 -15.24 2.97 -5.12
N GLU A 55 -15.13 3.35 -3.85
CA GLU A 55 -14.23 4.42 -3.42
C GLU A 55 -12.80 3.89 -3.32
N ALA A 56 -11.85 4.57 -3.96
CA ALA A 56 -10.44 4.24 -3.87
C ALA A 56 -9.77 5.15 -2.84
N GLU A 57 -9.20 4.56 -1.80
CA GLU A 57 -8.49 5.27 -0.75
C GLU A 57 -7.02 4.88 -0.68
N TYR A 58 -6.18 5.81 -0.20
CA TYR A 58 -4.74 5.58 -0.09
C TYR A 58 -4.29 5.33 1.34
N VAL A 59 -3.44 4.32 1.50
CA VAL A 59 -2.83 3.93 2.76
C VAL A 59 -1.31 4.05 2.65
N ASP A 60 -0.64 4.46 3.73
CA ASP A 60 0.82 4.44 3.80
C ASP A 60 1.32 2.98 3.78
N PRO A 61 2.14 2.57 2.78
CA PRO A 61 2.65 1.21 2.68
C PRO A 61 3.74 0.89 3.71
N LYS A 62 4.18 1.85 4.53
CA LYS A 62 5.29 1.62 5.48
C LYS A 62 5.02 0.46 6.44
N GLY A 63 5.89 -0.55 6.41
CA GLY A 63 5.81 -1.70 7.33
C GLY A 63 4.77 -2.76 6.96
N THR A 64 4.29 -2.80 5.71
CA THR A 64 3.37 -3.85 5.23
C THR A 64 4.04 -5.20 5.01
N THR A 65 5.36 -5.26 4.73
CA THR A 65 6.09 -6.52 4.46
C THR A 65 7.20 -6.86 5.47
N HIS A 66 7.63 -5.88 6.29
CA HIS A 66 8.70 -6.06 7.28
C HIS A 66 8.28 -5.42 8.60
N SER A 67 7.31 -6.02 9.28
CA SER A 67 6.88 -5.59 10.62
C SER A 67 6.51 -6.79 11.48
N GLY A 68 6.62 -6.64 12.80
CA GLY A 68 6.16 -7.68 13.73
C GLY A 68 4.68 -8.03 13.54
N LYS A 69 3.85 -7.03 13.18
CA LYS A 69 2.44 -7.26 12.81
C LYS A 69 2.28 -8.12 11.54
N HIS A 70 3.17 -7.96 10.56
CA HIS A 70 3.17 -8.81 9.35
C HIS A 70 3.51 -10.26 9.68
N ASP A 71 4.58 -10.48 10.46
CA ASP A 71 4.97 -11.82 10.91
C ASP A 71 3.89 -12.48 11.78
N GLU A 72 3.27 -11.69 12.67
CA GLU A 72 2.16 -12.14 13.53
C GLU A 72 0.95 -12.56 12.69
N VAL A 73 0.50 -11.72 11.75
CA VAL A 73 -0.65 -12.01 10.88
C VAL A 73 -0.38 -13.24 10.01
N THR A 74 0.82 -13.36 9.44
CA THR A 74 1.23 -14.56 8.68
C THR A 74 1.19 -15.81 9.55
N ARG A 75 1.73 -15.78 10.78
CA ARG A 75 1.74 -16.95 11.67
C ARG A 75 0.35 -17.31 12.19
N LYS A 76 -0.41 -16.32 12.62
CA LYS A 76 -1.73 -16.48 13.25
C LYS A 76 -2.77 -17.00 12.28
N TYR A 77 -2.78 -16.47 11.05
CA TYR A 77 -3.79 -16.79 10.04
C TYR A 77 -3.27 -17.69 8.91
N GLY A 78 -2.00 -18.13 8.98
CA GLY A 78 -1.39 -18.99 7.95
C GLY A 78 -1.28 -18.32 6.57
N LEU A 79 -1.31 -16.98 6.52
CA LEU A 79 -1.37 -16.22 5.26
C LEU A 79 0.00 -16.17 4.59
N ASP A 80 0.02 -16.29 3.26
CA ASP A 80 1.23 -15.99 2.50
C ASP A 80 1.62 -14.51 2.66
N LYS A 81 2.87 -14.19 2.30
CA LYS A 81 3.44 -12.85 2.53
C LYS A 81 2.66 -11.74 1.82
N HIS A 82 2.10 -12.03 0.65
CA HIS A 82 1.33 -11.06 -0.12
C HIS A 82 -0.03 -10.84 0.55
N THR A 83 -0.75 -11.92 0.87
CA THR A 83 -2.05 -11.83 1.54
C THR A 83 -1.94 -11.17 2.92
N ALA A 84 -0.89 -11.42 3.68
CA ALA A 84 -0.63 -10.74 4.94
C ALA A 84 -0.40 -9.23 4.75
N SER A 85 0.33 -8.82 3.71
CA SER A 85 0.53 -7.40 3.38
C SER A 85 -0.81 -6.74 3.01
N THR A 86 -1.62 -7.39 2.18
CA THR A 86 -2.96 -6.94 1.79
C THR A 86 -3.89 -6.82 2.98
N HIS A 87 -3.84 -7.78 3.91
CA HIS A 87 -4.62 -7.75 5.14
C HIS A 87 -4.28 -6.53 6.00
N LEU A 88 -2.99 -6.21 6.17
CA LEU A 88 -2.55 -5.03 6.91
C LEU A 88 -3.00 -3.72 6.25
N ILE A 89 -2.98 -3.65 4.92
CA ILE A 89 -3.48 -2.46 4.18
C ILE A 89 -4.97 -2.27 4.44
N ALA A 90 -5.76 -3.33 4.36
CA ALA A 90 -7.19 -3.28 4.63
C ALA A 90 -7.50 -2.85 6.06
N LEU A 91 -6.81 -3.43 7.06
CA LEU A 91 -6.97 -3.05 8.46
C LEU A 91 -6.68 -1.57 8.70
N ARG A 92 -5.58 -1.04 8.15
CA ARG A 92 -5.22 0.39 8.25
C ARG A 92 -6.25 1.30 7.61
N GLY A 93 -6.79 0.90 6.46
CA GLY A 93 -7.86 1.62 5.78
C GLY A 93 -9.10 1.75 6.67
N ILE A 94 -9.53 0.64 7.26
CA ILE A 94 -10.68 0.59 8.17
C ILE A 94 -10.43 1.44 9.44
N GLU A 95 -9.26 1.31 10.07
CA GLU A 95 -8.89 2.11 11.25
C GLU A 95 -8.93 3.63 10.94
N ARG A 96 -8.47 4.03 9.75
CA ARG A 96 -8.49 5.44 9.33
C ARG A 96 -9.91 5.95 9.14
N HIS A 97 -10.77 5.21 8.43
CA HIS A 97 -12.18 5.58 8.27
C HIS A 97 -12.90 5.72 9.60
N THR A 98 -12.74 4.75 10.51
CA THR A 98 -13.41 4.79 11.82
C THR A 98 -12.93 5.96 12.67
N THR A 99 -11.64 6.31 12.59
CA THR A 99 -11.09 7.48 13.30
C THR A 99 -11.63 8.79 12.73
N ILE A 100 -11.70 8.91 11.40
CA ILE A 100 -12.27 10.10 10.74
C ILE A 100 -13.73 10.27 11.14
N GLN A 101 -14.55 9.21 11.06
CA GLN A 101 -15.97 9.27 11.44
C GLN A 101 -16.19 9.72 12.89
N LYS A 102 -15.37 9.25 13.83
CA LYS A 102 -15.44 9.67 15.24
C LYS A 102 -15.04 11.13 15.45
N ALA A 103 -14.21 11.70 14.59
CA ALA A 103 -13.76 13.08 14.70
C ALA A 103 -14.73 14.09 14.06
N THR A 104 -15.56 13.64 13.11
CA THR A 104 -16.62 14.44 12.47
C THR A 104 -18.00 14.29 13.12
N SER A 105 -18.14 13.42 14.12
CA SER A 105 -19.36 13.23 14.92
C SER A 105 -19.29 14.03 16.22
#